data_AF-A0A968QFX0-F1
#
_entry.id   AF-A0A968QFX0-F1
#
_cell.length_a   1.000
_cell.length_b   1.000
_cell.length_c   1.000
_cell.angle_alpha   90.00
_cell.angle_beta   90.00
_cell.angle_gamma   90.00
#
_symmetry.space_group_name_H-M   'P 1'
#
loop_
_entity.id
_entity.type
_entity.pdbx_description
1 polymer ?
#
loop_
_entity_poly.entity_id
_entity_poly.type
_entity_poly.pdbx_seq_one_letter_code
_entity_poly.pdbx_strand_id
1 'polypeptide(L)'
;MSSPSLLEQAKTGDATAIVTLMNQAFQAKGIEVSGDRQGHCLHLWLTSATLPLQGPTVAYVRRGLERLQIQPIATLQLYGQQTDGLAESWGVEVALDSPTAEVKPLAVKPAEVGLPAGDPQTRADSDSSPGAEPTPSPTQADQPAADPIAQAYTLLELEPGATVKQVEGSYFKLKAQALRQGNRSHVEALKRAFHQLKDYLENPPPAAPGTSPRRSRPHPRQR
;
A
#
# COMPACT_ATOMS: atom_id res chain seq x y z
N MET A 1 11.39 39.41 22.67
CA MET A 1 11.27 38.36 21.64
C MET A 1 10.19 37.40 22.11
N SER A 2 9.00 37.50 21.54
CA SER A 2 7.86 36.70 21.97
C SER A 2 7.91 35.36 21.24
N SER A 3 8.17 34.28 21.97
CA SER A 3 8.02 32.93 21.45
C SER A 3 6.62 32.81 20.85
N PRO A 4 6.46 32.35 19.59
CA PRO A 4 5.14 32.15 19.03
C PRO A 4 4.41 31.15 19.93
N SER A 5 3.21 31.51 20.38
CA SER A 5 2.35 30.61 21.15
C SER A 5 2.21 29.30 20.36
N LEU A 6 2.19 28.15 21.05
CA LEU A 6 2.04 26.81 20.44
C LEU A 6 0.93 26.77 19.36
N LEU A 7 -0.15 27.52 19.58
CA LEU A 7 -1.27 27.68 18.65
C LEU A 7 -0.89 28.36 17.32
N GLU A 8 -0.02 29.38 17.35
CA GLU A 8 0.50 30.05 16.15
C GLU A 8 1.44 29.12 15.37
N GLN A 9 2.30 28.37 16.07
CA GLN A 9 3.15 27.36 15.42
C GLN A 9 2.31 26.28 14.74
N ALA A 10 1.28 25.79 15.44
CA ALA A 10 0.37 24.79 14.86
C ALA A 10 -0.41 25.33 13.65
N LYS A 11 -0.85 26.60 13.67
CA LYS A 11 -1.47 27.27 12.50
C LYS A 11 -0.54 27.34 11.29
N THR A 12 0.76 27.55 11.52
CA THR A 12 1.77 27.54 10.44
C THR A 12 2.07 26.14 9.90
N GLY A 13 1.47 25.09 10.48
CA GLY A 13 1.72 23.71 10.09
C GLY A 13 2.92 23.07 10.81
N ASP A 14 3.35 23.59 11.96
CA ASP A 14 4.42 22.94 12.72
C ASP A 14 3.93 21.60 13.30
N ALA A 15 4.56 20.50 12.89
CA ALA A 15 4.14 19.15 13.26
C ALA A 15 4.19 18.96 14.78
N THR A 16 5.28 19.39 15.43
CA THR A 16 5.49 19.26 16.87
C THR A 16 4.42 20.00 17.66
N ALA A 17 4.10 21.23 17.26
CA ALA A 17 3.06 22.03 17.90
C ALA A 17 1.65 21.41 17.74
N ILE A 18 1.33 20.91 16.54
CA ILE A 18 0.06 20.19 16.27
C ILE A 18 -0.04 18.95 17.14
N VAL A 19 1.01 18.12 17.17
CA VAL A 19 1.09 16.90 17.98
C VAL A 19 0.94 17.23 19.47
N THR A 20 1.57 18.31 19.94
CA THR A 20 1.46 18.74 21.34
C THR A 20 0.03 19.19 21.70
N LEU A 21 -0.65 19.91 20.81
CA LEU A 21 -2.05 20.28 20.99
C LEU A 21 -2.98 19.06 20.97
N MET A 22 -2.71 18.11 20.08
CA MET A 22 -3.48 16.87 20.01
C MET A 22 -3.29 16.02 21.25
N ASN A 23 -2.05 15.83 21.72
CA ASN A 23 -1.78 15.15 22.97
C ASN A 23 -2.59 15.76 24.11
N GLN A 24 -2.61 17.09 24.27
CA GLN A 24 -3.44 17.74 25.30
C GLN A 24 -4.94 17.41 25.16
N ALA A 25 -5.47 17.36 23.94
CA ALA A 25 -6.87 17.02 23.70
C ALA A 25 -7.19 15.54 23.96
N PHE A 26 -6.21 14.66 23.76
CA PHE A 26 -6.34 13.21 23.85
C PHE A 26 -5.85 12.62 25.18
N GLN A 27 -5.19 13.44 26.01
CA GLN A 27 -4.66 13.06 27.32
C GLN A 27 -5.75 12.58 28.28
N ALA A 28 -6.95 13.17 28.19
CA ALA A 28 -8.12 12.74 28.98
C ALA A 28 -8.55 11.29 28.69
N LYS A 29 -8.13 10.74 27.54
CA LYS A 29 -8.42 9.37 27.11
C LYS A 29 -7.20 8.45 27.20
N GLY A 30 -6.05 8.94 27.68
CA GLY A 30 -4.80 8.17 27.72
C GLY A 30 -4.30 7.75 26.34
N ILE A 31 -4.57 8.56 25.31
CA ILE A 31 -4.09 8.33 23.94
C ILE A 31 -2.86 9.20 23.72
N GLU A 32 -1.77 8.57 23.31
CA GLU A 32 -0.53 9.20 22.90
C GLU A 32 -0.57 9.49 21.40
N VAL A 33 -0.25 10.71 21.01
CA VAL A 33 -0.22 11.14 19.62
C VAL A 33 1.21 11.45 19.24
N SER A 34 1.67 10.88 18.14
CA SER A 34 2.93 11.20 17.50
C SER A 34 2.66 11.58 16.05
N GLY A 35 3.49 12.42 15.45
CA GLY A 35 3.24 12.85 14.09
C GLY A 35 4.39 13.60 13.46
N ASP A 36 4.37 13.59 12.14
CA ASP A 36 5.35 14.26 11.31
C ASP A 36 4.65 14.98 10.15
N ARG A 37 5.26 16.07 9.65
CA ARG A 37 4.73 16.78 8.49
C ARG A 37 5.68 16.62 7.31
N GLN A 38 5.15 16.07 6.23
CA GLN A 38 5.82 15.98 4.95
C GLN A 38 5.16 16.93 3.94
N GLY A 39 5.70 18.14 3.83
CA GLY A 39 5.19 19.16 2.91
C GLY A 39 3.74 19.54 3.24
N HIS A 40 2.81 19.15 2.36
CA HIS A 40 1.38 19.40 2.48
C HIS A 40 0.60 18.22 3.10
N CYS A 41 1.29 17.15 3.51
CA CYS A 41 0.70 15.99 4.15
C CYS A 41 1.13 15.91 5.62
N LEU A 42 0.15 15.70 6.51
CA LEU A 42 0.38 15.49 7.92
C LEU A 42 0.13 14.03 8.28
N HIS A 43 1.14 13.38 8.84
CA HIS A 43 1.04 12.00 9.33
C HIS A 43 0.92 12.01 10.84
N LEU A 44 -0.08 11.31 11.36
CA LEU A 44 -0.36 11.21 12.78
C LEU A 44 -0.59 9.76 13.16
N TRP A 45 0.13 9.29 14.17
CA TRP A 45 0.00 8.00 14.81
C TRP A 45 -0.58 8.18 16.21
N LEU A 46 -1.71 7.53 16.47
CA LEU A 46 -2.40 7.52 17.74
C LEU A 46 -2.18 6.16 18.37
N THR A 47 -1.45 6.14 19.47
CA THR A 47 -1.14 4.95 20.25
C THR A 47 -1.93 4.99 21.55
N SER A 48 -2.69 3.95 21.86
CA SER A 48 -3.46 3.91 23.12
C SER A 48 -3.71 2.51 23.60
N ALA A 49 -3.97 2.34 24.91
CA ALA A 49 -4.36 1.05 25.46
C ALA A 49 -5.79 0.63 25.03
N THR A 50 -6.68 1.60 24.82
CA THR A 50 -8.05 1.38 24.34
C THR A 50 -8.30 2.21 23.10
N LEU A 51 -8.30 1.55 21.94
CA LEU A 51 -8.39 2.24 20.67
C LEU A 51 -9.78 2.87 20.48
N PRO A 52 -9.87 4.20 20.25
CA PRO A 52 -11.16 4.81 19.95
C PRO A 52 -11.62 4.44 18.52
N LEU A 53 -12.94 4.39 18.32
CA LEU A 53 -13.53 4.19 16.99
C LEU A 53 -12.99 5.23 15.99
N GLN A 54 -12.65 4.77 14.78
CA GLN A 54 -12.09 5.59 13.71
C GLN A 54 -12.98 6.80 13.39
N GLY A 55 -14.28 6.58 13.12
CA GLY A 55 -15.21 7.64 12.71
C GLY A 55 -15.23 8.86 13.64
N PRO A 56 -15.56 8.72 14.94
CA PRO A 56 -15.59 9.84 15.88
C PRO A 56 -14.21 10.47 16.10
N THR A 57 -13.13 9.68 16.05
CA THR A 57 -11.75 10.18 16.19
C THR A 57 -11.40 11.07 15.00
N VAL A 58 -11.61 10.59 13.79
CA VAL A 58 -11.38 11.36 12.55
C VAL A 58 -12.19 12.66 12.55
N ALA A 59 -13.48 12.59 12.88
CA ALA A 59 -14.32 13.77 12.93
C ALA A 59 -13.83 14.81 13.97
N TYR A 60 -13.33 14.34 15.11
CA TYR A 60 -12.76 15.20 16.15
C TYR A 60 -11.47 15.87 15.67
N VAL A 61 -10.54 15.11 15.09
CA VAL A 61 -9.27 15.62 14.56
C VAL A 61 -9.52 16.61 13.43
N ARG A 62 -10.44 16.29 12.50
CA ARG A 62 -10.82 17.18 11.40
C ARG A 62 -11.37 18.51 11.93
N ARG A 63 -12.30 18.48 12.89
CA ARG A 63 -12.81 19.69 13.53
C ARG A 63 -11.71 20.49 14.24
N GLY A 64 -10.74 19.81 14.85
CA GLY A 64 -9.57 20.46 15.45
C GLY A 64 -8.73 21.22 14.42
N LEU A 65 -8.46 20.59 13.28
CA LEU A 65 -7.71 21.16 12.16
C LEU A 65 -8.49 22.30 11.47
N GLU A 66 -9.80 22.14 11.25
CA GLU A 66 -10.69 23.18 10.72
C GLU A 66 -10.71 24.42 11.63
N ARG A 67 -10.75 24.22 12.96
CA ARG A 67 -10.68 25.32 13.93
C ARG A 67 -9.31 26.01 13.98
N LEU A 68 -8.23 25.26 13.73
CA LEU A 68 -6.90 25.82 13.61
C LEU A 68 -6.69 26.53 12.26
N GLN A 69 -7.50 26.26 11.23
CA GLN A 69 -7.36 26.82 9.88
C GLN A 69 -5.93 26.69 9.34
N ILE A 70 -5.36 25.49 9.41
CA ILE A 70 -3.99 25.25 8.95
C ILE A 70 -3.96 25.31 7.42
N GLN A 71 -3.61 26.48 6.88
CA GLN A 71 -3.55 26.72 5.44
C GLN A 71 -2.59 25.84 4.64
N PRO A 72 -1.39 25.46 5.14
CA PRO A 72 -0.44 24.71 4.32
C PRO A 72 -0.70 23.21 4.21
N ILE A 73 -1.68 22.64 4.93
CA ILE A 73 -1.90 21.19 4.96
C ILE A 73 -3.13 20.83 4.13
N ALA A 74 -2.91 20.08 3.05
CA ALA A 74 -3.98 19.62 2.15
C ALA A 74 -4.50 18.22 2.53
N THR A 75 -3.62 17.36 3.05
CA THR A 75 -3.95 15.97 3.35
C THR A 75 -3.54 15.60 4.76
N LEU A 76 -4.40 14.84 5.44
CA LEU A 76 -4.14 14.24 6.73
C LEU A 76 -4.17 12.71 6.61
N GLN A 77 -3.14 12.03 7.10
CA GLN A 77 -3.17 10.60 7.33
C GLN A 77 -3.12 10.32 8.82
N LEU A 78 -4.14 9.59 9.29
CA LEU A 78 -4.36 9.27 10.69
C LEU A 78 -4.26 7.75 10.85
N TYR A 79 -3.40 7.31 11.75
CA TYR A 79 -3.18 5.91 12.06
C TYR A 79 -3.54 5.69 13.53
N GLY A 80 -4.36 4.70 13.82
CA GLY A 80 -4.67 4.25 15.17
C GLY A 80 -4.04 2.88 15.42
N GLN A 81 -3.24 2.75 16.46
CA GLN A 81 -2.63 1.49 16.90
C GLN A 81 -2.79 1.29 18.41
N GLN A 82 -3.04 0.04 18.83
CA GLN A 82 -3.10 -0.29 20.25
C GLN A 82 -1.70 -0.57 20.80
N THR A 83 -1.40 -0.08 22.00
CA THR A 83 -0.08 -0.26 22.66
C THR A 83 0.30 -1.73 22.86
N ASP A 84 -0.69 -2.63 22.96
CA ASP A 84 -0.48 -4.05 23.24
C ASP A 84 -0.16 -4.90 21.98
N GLY A 85 -0.12 -4.29 20.79
CA GLY A 85 0.31 -4.96 19.55
C GLY A 85 -0.61 -6.08 19.02
N LEU A 86 -1.58 -6.53 19.81
CA LEU A 86 -2.50 -7.62 19.51
C LEU A 86 -3.85 -7.17 18.90
N ALA A 87 -4.12 -5.87 18.86
CA ALA A 87 -5.44 -5.35 18.49
C ALA A 87 -5.44 -4.53 17.21
N GLU A 88 -6.64 -4.46 16.63
CA GLU A 88 -7.00 -3.82 15.37
C GLU A 88 -6.29 -2.47 15.20
N SER A 89 -5.39 -2.36 14.23
CA SER A 89 -4.92 -1.07 13.76
C SER A 89 -5.86 -0.57 12.66
N TRP A 90 -6.08 0.74 12.60
CA TRP A 90 -6.78 1.36 11.48
C TRP A 90 -5.96 2.51 10.93
N GLY A 91 -6.04 2.73 9.62
CA GLY A 91 -5.43 3.87 8.95
C GLY A 91 -6.48 4.57 8.11
N VAL A 92 -6.44 5.89 8.08
CA VAL A 92 -7.39 6.69 7.31
C VAL A 92 -6.75 7.95 6.76
N GLU A 93 -6.97 8.17 5.47
CA GLU A 93 -6.60 9.41 4.81
C GLU A 93 -7.82 10.32 4.71
N VAL A 94 -7.60 11.61 5.00
CA VAL A 94 -8.61 12.67 5.00
C VAL A 94 -8.05 13.84 4.20
N ALA A 95 -8.70 14.16 3.09
CA ALA A 95 -8.46 15.41 2.37
C ALA A 95 -9.10 16.57 3.13
N LEU A 96 -8.32 17.61 3.45
CA LEU A 96 -8.79 18.81 4.15
C LEU A 96 -9.27 19.89 3.16
N ASP A 97 -8.93 19.78 1.87
CA ASP A 97 -9.36 20.70 0.80
C ASP A 97 -10.82 20.47 0.34
N SER A 98 -11.38 19.31 0.67
CA SER A 98 -12.67 18.86 0.13
C SER A 98 -13.73 18.76 1.24
N PRO A 99 -14.89 19.45 1.13
CA PRO A 99 -15.96 19.39 2.14
C PRO A 99 -16.67 18.02 2.19
N THR A 100 -16.47 17.20 1.15
CA THR A 100 -16.89 15.79 1.11
C THR A 100 -15.70 14.94 1.50
N ALA A 101 -15.61 14.61 2.78
CA ALA A 101 -14.55 13.76 3.31
C ALA A 101 -14.69 12.33 2.73
N GLU A 102 -13.94 12.03 1.67
CA GLU A 102 -13.73 10.65 1.25
C GLU A 102 -12.78 10.00 2.25
N VAL A 103 -13.37 9.31 3.23
CA VAL A 103 -12.66 8.58 4.29
C VAL A 103 -12.07 7.33 3.64
N LYS A 104 -10.84 7.42 3.14
CA LYS A 104 -10.21 6.30 2.46
C LYS A 104 -9.46 5.46 3.50
N PRO A 105 -9.90 4.22 3.78
CA PRO A 105 -9.15 3.35 4.68
C PRO A 105 -7.78 3.06 4.07
N LEU A 106 -6.73 3.54 4.74
CA LEU A 106 -5.37 3.07 4.47
C LEU A 106 -5.36 1.62 4.93
N ALA A 107 -5.15 0.70 3.99
CA ALA A 107 -5.01 -0.72 4.28
C ALA A 107 -3.76 -0.91 5.15
N VAL A 108 -3.92 -0.80 6.46
CA VAL A 108 -3.00 -1.34 7.44
C VAL A 108 -3.04 -2.84 7.25
N LYS A 109 -2.00 -3.34 6.57
CA LYS A 109 -1.70 -4.76 6.57
C LYS A 109 -1.65 -5.16 8.04
N PRO A 110 -2.44 -6.15 8.50
CA PRO A 110 -2.18 -6.76 9.78
C PRO A 110 -0.73 -7.22 9.72
N ALA A 111 0.13 -6.60 10.52
CA ALA A 111 1.38 -7.22 10.87
C ALA A 111 0.99 -8.61 11.38
N GLU A 112 1.63 -9.61 10.79
CA GLU A 112 1.53 -11.02 11.13
C GLU A 112 1.90 -11.19 12.61
N VAL A 113 0.93 -10.96 13.48
CA VAL A 113 1.02 -11.28 14.89
C VAL A 113 0.94 -12.80 14.94
N GLY A 114 2.11 -13.42 14.92
CA GLY A 114 2.31 -14.78 15.36
C GLY A 114 1.94 -14.88 16.83
N LEU A 115 0.66 -15.07 17.12
CA LEU A 115 0.20 -15.68 18.35
C LEU A 115 0.01 -17.17 18.05
N PRO A 116 0.81 -18.07 18.65
CA PRO A 116 0.54 -19.50 18.58
C PRO A 116 -0.68 -19.81 19.45
N ALA A 117 -1.87 -19.76 18.83
CA ALA A 117 -3.04 -20.42 19.38
C ALA A 117 -2.81 -21.93 19.26
N GLY A 118 -2.76 -22.59 20.41
CA GLY A 118 -2.33 -23.98 20.53
C GLY A 118 -3.20 -24.98 19.80
N ASP A 119 -2.53 -25.99 19.25
CA ASP A 119 -3.13 -27.27 18.90
C ASP A 119 -2.99 -28.24 20.08
N PRO A 120 -4.08 -28.82 20.60
CA PRO A 120 -4.00 -29.96 21.47
C PRO A 120 -3.78 -31.24 20.64
N GLN A 121 -2.72 -31.98 20.98
CA GLN A 121 -2.64 -33.44 21.03
C GLN A 121 -3.01 -34.22 19.73
N THR A 122 -2.17 -35.11 19.20
CA THR A 122 -1.96 -36.45 19.78
C THR A 122 -1.07 -37.28 18.82
N ARG A 123 0.00 -37.88 19.37
CA ARG A 123 0.66 -39.20 19.11
C ARG A 123 0.83 -39.70 17.66
N ALA A 124 1.88 -40.40 17.26
CA ALA A 124 2.68 -41.39 17.97
C ALA A 124 4.00 -41.63 17.21
N ASP A 125 5.00 -42.09 17.97
CA ASP A 125 6.20 -42.87 17.61
C ASP A 125 6.52 -43.16 16.14
N SER A 126 7.75 -42.84 15.72
CA SER A 126 8.77 -43.89 15.54
C SER A 126 10.15 -43.31 15.19
N ASP A 127 11.09 -43.62 16.07
CA ASP A 127 12.53 -43.79 15.92
C ASP A 127 13.05 -43.99 14.48
N SER A 128 14.00 -43.14 14.06
CA SER A 128 15.20 -43.51 13.28
C SER A 128 16.05 -42.26 12.94
N SER A 129 17.22 -42.14 13.59
CA SER A 129 18.44 -41.68 12.89
C SER A 129 18.96 -42.85 12.02
N PRO A 130 19.91 -42.72 11.05
CA PRO A 130 20.80 -41.60 10.72
C PRO A 130 21.00 -41.32 9.20
N GLY A 131 21.71 -40.22 8.90
CA GLY A 131 22.61 -39.96 7.76
C GLY A 131 22.30 -40.49 6.34
N ALA A 132 22.14 -39.56 5.39
CA ALA A 132 22.78 -39.60 4.08
C ALA A 132 22.61 -38.25 3.36
N GLU A 133 23.71 -37.67 2.88
CA GLU A 133 23.67 -36.80 1.72
C GLU A 133 22.87 -37.46 0.59
N PRO A 134 22.09 -36.68 -0.15
CA PRO A 134 22.59 -36.36 -1.48
C PRO A 134 22.33 -34.89 -1.85
N THR A 135 23.39 -34.21 -2.30
CA THR A 135 23.21 -33.24 -3.39
C THR A 135 22.70 -34.00 -4.62
N PRO A 136 21.75 -33.43 -5.37
CA PRO A 136 22.14 -32.51 -6.43
C PRO A 136 21.27 -31.24 -6.50
N SER A 137 21.91 -30.07 -6.44
CA SER A 137 21.51 -28.91 -7.27
C SER A 137 21.58 -29.33 -8.75
N PRO A 138 20.77 -28.82 -9.71
CA PRO A 138 20.59 -27.38 -9.94
C PRO A 138 19.22 -26.98 -10.55
N THR A 139 19.09 -25.71 -10.95
CA THR A 139 17.97 -25.09 -11.71
C THR A 139 17.03 -24.22 -10.89
N GLN A 140 17.62 -23.40 -10.02
CA GLN A 140 17.27 -21.99 -9.99
C GLN A 140 17.92 -21.33 -11.21
N ALA A 141 17.43 -21.68 -12.39
CA ALA A 141 17.77 -21.04 -13.66
C ALA A 141 16.44 -20.74 -14.34
N ASP A 142 16.29 -19.51 -14.82
CA ASP A 142 15.10 -18.97 -15.47
C ASP A 142 13.98 -18.44 -14.55
N GLN A 143 14.34 -17.67 -13.51
CA GLN A 143 13.61 -16.42 -13.33
C GLN A 143 14.42 -15.35 -14.06
N PRO A 144 14.16 -15.08 -15.35
CA PRO A 144 14.62 -13.81 -15.90
C PRO A 144 14.05 -12.75 -14.97
N ALA A 145 14.82 -11.70 -14.68
CA ALA A 145 14.30 -10.51 -14.03
C ALA A 145 13.08 -10.04 -14.84
N ALA A 146 11.90 -10.54 -14.48
CA ALA A 146 10.76 -10.57 -15.39
C ALA A 146 10.29 -9.13 -15.49
N ASP A 147 10.53 -8.54 -16.66
CA ASP A 147 10.15 -7.19 -16.99
C ASP A 147 8.78 -6.92 -16.39
N PRO A 148 8.64 -5.90 -15.54
CA PRO A 148 7.39 -5.66 -14.83
C PRO A 148 6.23 -5.49 -15.84
N ILE A 149 6.55 -5.09 -17.07
CA ILE A 149 5.67 -5.02 -18.24
C ILE A 149 5.20 -6.40 -18.72
N ALA A 150 6.10 -7.39 -18.86
CA ALA A 150 5.74 -8.75 -19.24
C ALA A 150 4.78 -9.38 -18.22
N GLN A 151 5.01 -9.13 -16.93
CA GLN A 151 4.10 -9.57 -15.87
C GLN A 151 2.72 -8.92 -15.99
N ALA A 152 2.65 -7.65 -16.35
CA ALA A 152 1.38 -6.95 -16.54
C ALA A 152 0.57 -7.49 -17.73
N TYR A 153 1.22 -7.90 -18.82
CA TYR A 153 0.57 -8.58 -19.94
C TYR A 153 -0.05 -9.93 -19.52
N THR A 154 0.70 -10.76 -18.78
CA THR A 154 0.20 -12.03 -18.25
C THR A 154 -1.00 -11.84 -17.33
N LEU A 155 -0.96 -10.82 -16.47
CA LEU A 155 -2.01 -10.54 -15.48
C LEU A 155 -3.32 -10.06 -16.12
N LEU A 156 -3.23 -9.43 -17.29
CA LEU A 156 -4.38 -9.00 -18.10
C LEU A 156 -4.80 -10.04 -19.16
N GLU A 157 -4.16 -11.21 -19.16
CA GLU A 157 -4.35 -12.27 -20.18
C GLU A 157 -4.21 -11.72 -21.61
N LEU A 158 -3.22 -10.85 -21.83
CA LEU A 158 -2.96 -10.17 -23.10
C LEU A 158 -1.60 -10.58 -23.68
N GLU A 159 -1.53 -10.52 -25.01
CA GLU A 159 -0.27 -10.77 -25.71
C GLU A 159 0.66 -9.54 -25.64
N PRO A 160 1.98 -9.74 -25.48
CA PRO A 160 2.95 -8.66 -25.49
C PRO A 160 2.90 -7.91 -26.84
N GLY A 161 2.62 -6.61 -26.80
CA GLY A 161 2.36 -5.79 -27.99
C GLY A 161 0.89 -5.43 -28.22
N ALA A 162 -0.01 -5.76 -27.28
CA ALA A 162 -1.39 -5.27 -27.31
C ALA A 162 -1.47 -3.74 -27.23
N THR A 163 -2.46 -3.15 -27.90
CA THR A 163 -2.70 -1.70 -27.88
C THR A 163 -3.43 -1.26 -26.61
N VAL A 164 -3.38 0.04 -26.30
CA VAL A 164 -4.04 0.63 -25.12
C VAL A 164 -5.53 0.24 -25.04
N LYS A 165 -6.25 0.24 -26.18
CA LYS A 165 -7.67 -0.14 -26.23
C LYS A 165 -7.92 -1.60 -25.83
N GLN A 166 -7.00 -2.51 -26.18
CA GLN A 166 -7.11 -3.93 -25.78
C GLN A 166 -6.81 -4.09 -24.28
N VAL A 167 -5.83 -3.34 -23.78
CA VAL A 167 -5.47 -3.27 -22.35
C VAL A 167 -6.65 -2.78 -21.50
N GLU A 168 -7.34 -1.73 -21.93
CA GLU A 168 -8.55 -1.23 -21.28
C GLU A 168 -9.68 -2.27 -21.29
N GLY A 169 -9.95 -2.88 -22.46
CA GLY A 169 -10.99 -3.88 -22.61
C GLY A 169 -10.81 -5.08 -21.68
N SER A 170 -9.61 -5.67 -21.65
CA SER A 170 -9.30 -6.79 -20.76
C SER A 170 -9.36 -6.38 -19.28
N TYR A 171 -8.84 -5.21 -18.93
CA TYR A 171 -8.90 -4.71 -17.55
C TYR A 171 -10.34 -4.58 -17.05
N PHE A 172 -11.24 -3.94 -17.81
CA PHE A 172 -12.63 -3.77 -17.37
C PHE A 172 -13.35 -5.12 -17.21
N LYS A 173 -13.09 -6.08 -18.11
CA LYS A 173 -13.66 -7.42 -18.06
C LYS A 173 -13.19 -8.18 -16.81
N LEU A 174 -11.88 -8.24 -16.59
CA LEU A 174 -11.28 -8.95 -15.46
C LEU A 174 -11.62 -8.28 -14.12
N LYS A 175 -11.64 -6.93 -14.08
CA LYS A 175 -12.06 -6.18 -12.90
C LYS A 175 -13.49 -6.47 -12.52
N ALA A 176 -14.42 -6.47 -13.48
CA ALA A 176 -15.83 -6.78 -13.20
C ALA A 176 -15.99 -8.21 -12.65
N GLN A 177 -15.22 -9.17 -13.19
CA GLN A 177 -15.19 -10.55 -12.69
C GLN A 177 -14.63 -10.65 -11.28
N ALA A 178 -13.50 -9.98 -10.99
CA ALA A 178 -12.88 -9.99 -9.67
C ALA A 178 -13.76 -9.29 -8.61
N LEU A 179 -14.48 -8.24 -8.98
CA LEU A 179 -15.48 -7.58 -8.10
C LEU A 179 -16.64 -8.52 -7.76
N ARG A 180 -17.13 -9.30 -8.73
CA ARG A 180 -18.18 -10.32 -8.50
C ARG A 180 -17.73 -11.42 -7.54
N GLN A 181 -16.43 -11.74 -7.55
CA GLN A 181 -15.84 -12.72 -6.64
C GLN A 181 -15.45 -12.15 -5.27
N GLY A 182 -15.63 -10.83 -5.05
CA GLY A 182 -15.17 -10.17 -3.83
C GLY A 182 -13.65 -10.13 -3.68
N ASN A 183 -12.89 -10.50 -4.72
CA ASN A 183 -11.44 -10.59 -4.69
C ASN A 183 -10.81 -9.22 -4.95
N ARG A 184 -10.83 -8.38 -3.91
CA ARG A 184 -10.31 -7.00 -3.97
C ARG A 184 -8.82 -6.95 -4.29
N SER A 185 -8.02 -7.89 -3.75
CA SER A 185 -6.59 -7.98 -4.04
C SER A 185 -6.31 -8.18 -5.54
N HIS A 186 -7.13 -9.01 -6.20
CA HIS A 186 -7.02 -9.23 -7.63
C HIS A 186 -7.45 -7.99 -8.45
N VAL A 187 -8.47 -7.24 -7.99
CA VAL A 187 -8.85 -5.95 -8.61
C VAL A 187 -7.72 -4.93 -8.54
N GLU A 188 -7.02 -4.85 -7.42
CA GLU A 188 -5.89 -3.94 -7.26
C GLU A 188 -4.68 -4.34 -8.10
N ALA A 189 -4.38 -5.65 -8.20
CA ALA A 189 -3.35 -6.17 -9.07
C ALA A 189 -3.63 -5.83 -10.55
N LEU A 190 -4.87 -6.03 -11.01
CA LEU A 190 -5.32 -5.67 -12.35
C LEU A 190 -5.20 -4.16 -12.62
N LYS A 191 -5.58 -3.32 -11.64
CA LYS A 191 -5.47 -1.87 -11.76
C LYS A 191 -4.02 -1.42 -11.89
N ARG A 192 -3.10 -2.03 -11.11
CA ARG A 192 -1.67 -1.74 -11.18
C ARG A 192 -1.09 -2.12 -12.55
N ALA A 193 -1.38 -3.34 -13.00
CA ALA A 193 -0.96 -3.83 -14.32
C ALA A 193 -1.45 -2.92 -15.46
N PHE A 194 -2.71 -2.49 -15.39
CA PHE A 194 -3.31 -1.57 -16.35
C PHE A 194 -2.55 -0.23 -16.43
N HIS A 195 -2.31 0.42 -15.30
CA HIS A 195 -1.61 1.72 -15.29
C HIS A 195 -0.18 1.58 -15.80
N GLN A 196 0.48 0.47 -15.48
CA GLN A 196 1.85 0.21 -15.87
C GLN A 196 1.98 -0.05 -17.39
N LEU A 197 1.05 -0.78 -17.99
CA LEU A 197 1.01 -0.95 -19.45
C LEU A 197 0.61 0.36 -20.16
N LYS A 198 -0.32 1.13 -19.58
CA LYS A 198 -0.72 2.41 -20.14
C LYS A 198 0.46 3.39 -20.18
N ASP A 199 1.20 3.49 -19.09
CA ASP A 199 2.41 4.31 -18.98
C ASP A 199 3.50 3.84 -19.94
N TYR A 200 3.73 2.52 -20.05
CA TYR A 200 4.70 1.95 -20.98
C TYR A 200 4.35 2.16 -22.46
N LEU A 201 3.06 2.12 -22.81
CA LEU A 201 2.60 2.35 -24.18
C LEU A 201 2.61 3.85 -24.55
N GLU A 202 2.38 4.74 -23.58
CA GLU A 202 2.38 6.19 -23.76
C GLU A 202 3.80 6.78 -23.69
N ASN A 203 4.65 6.23 -22.84
CA ASN A 203 6.04 6.61 -22.64
C ASN A 203 6.95 5.36 -22.71
N PRO A 204 7.19 4.83 -23.92
CA PRO A 204 8.04 3.67 -24.07
C PRO A 204 9.45 4.03 -23.58
N PRO A 205 10.03 3.29 -22.61
CA PRO A 205 11.41 3.51 -22.20
C PRO A 205 12.32 3.41 -23.44
N PRO A 206 13.42 4.18 -23.50
CA PRO A 206 14.35 4.12 -24.62
C PRO A 206 14.79 2.67 -24.76
N ALA A 207 14.29 2.02 -25.82
CA ALA A 207 14.45 0.59 -26.01
C ALA A 207 15.93 0.24 -25.88
N ALA A 208 16.26 -0.67 -24.95
CA ALA A 208 17.50 -1.41 -25.07
C ALA A 208 17.49 -2.04 -26.48
N PRO A 209 18.54 -1.84 -27.30
CA PRO A 209 18.57 -2.34 -28.67
C PRO A 209 18.63 -3.86 -28.63
N GLY A 210 17.49 -4.53 -28.74
CA GLY A 210 17.46 -5.96 -28.46
C GLY A 210 16.23 -6.75 -28.87
N THR A 211 15.29 -6.21 -29.63
CA THR A 211 14.25 -7.04 -30.28
C THR A 211 13.98 -6.53 -31.68
N SER A 212 15.04 -6.54 -32.51
CA SER A 212 14.83 -6.66 -33.95
C SER A 212 14.06 -7.96 -34.20
N PRO A 213 12.91 -7.94 -34.89
CA PRO A 213 12.27 -9.17 -35.32
C PRO A 213 13.29 -9.85 -36.23
N ARG A 214 13.72 -11.07 -35.85
CA ARG A 214 14.50 -11.95 -36.72
C ARG A 214 13.61 -12.27 -37.90
N ARG A 215 13.64 -11.36 -38.89
CA ARG A 215 13.02 -11.49 -40.19
C ARG A 215 13.73 -12.69 -40.81
N SER A 216 13.08 -13.84 -40.70
CA SER A 216 13.46 -15.08 -41.37
C SER A 216 13.69 -14.77 -42.85
N ARG A 217 14.95 -14.53 -43.22
CA ARG A 217 15.37 -14.44 -44.62
C ARG A 217 15.28 -15.85 -45.18
N PRO A 218 14.46 -16.09 -46.23
CA PRO A 218 14.52 -17.35 -46.94
C PRO A 218 15.89 -17.44 -47.63
N HIS A 219 16.55 -18.59 -47.47
CA HIS A 219 17.79 -18.90 -48.17
C HIS A 219 17.54 -18.99 -49.68
N PRO A 220 18.25 -18.22 -50.53
CA PRO A 220 18.36 -18.60 -51.92
C PRO A 220 19.41 -19.71 -52.04
N ARG A 221 18.89 -20.88 -52.40
CA ARG A 221 19.61 -22.05 -52.86
C ARG A 221 20.20 -21.75 -54.26
N GLN A 222 21.51 -21.76 -54.40
CA GLN A 222 22.25 -21.86 -55.68
C GLN A 222 23.55 -22.62 -55.33
N ARG A 223 23.62 -23.94 -55.55
CA ARG A 223 23.90 -24.68 -56.79
C ARG A 223 25.35 -24.56 -57.22
#